data_AF-A0A348UN91-F1
#
_entry.id   AF-A0A348UN91-F1
#
_cell.length_a   1.000
_cell.length_b   1.000
_cell.length_c   1.000
_cell.angle_alpha   90.00
_cell.angle_beta   90.00
_cell.angle_gamma   90.00
#
_symmetry.space_group_name_H-M   'P 1'
#
loop_
_entity.id
_entity.type
_entity.pdbx_description
1 polymer ?
#
loop_
_entity_poly.entity_id
_entity_poly.type
_entity_poly.pdbx_seq_one_letter_code
_entity_poly.pdbx_strand_id
1 'polypeptide(L)'
;TAPNGAPLWQHHLRNIESAQAEGLDIRGQVLSRPVGMLMGHPASMSAFSRRPTFLKLQSLPHAERMAALRDPEIRAQILSEQNLNPHMFVRIFEKRYDALYPLEEPINYLPAPEHSVAALAQAAGRDPQEWLYDYFLGNEGSNLVYIPATNFTANIPTLLRHQHTVAALGDGGAHVGSICDTSANVYVLTKWVKEKRELDLSTAIHMLTRQPAELYSLLDRGIVAPGMAADLNVIDFDRLALRTPHIVADLPAGGRRFLQHANGIEATIKSGTVICRENVLTGALPGKLLRGRRDDPRAAAAK
;
A
#
# COMPACT_ATOMS: atom_id res chain seq x y z
N THR A 1 16.36 18.18 2.99
CA THR A 1 16.74 18.58 4.36
C THR A 1 16.08 19.89 4.68
N ALA A 2 15.71 20.15 5.94
CA ALA A 2 15.12 21.43 6.34
C ALA A 2 16.19 22.55 6.32
N PRO A 3 15.79 23.84 6.36
CA PRO A 3 16.73 24.97 6.34
C PRO A 3 17.81 24.93 7.44
N ASN A 4 17.58 24.19 8.53
CA ASN A 4 18.49 24.01 9.64
C ASN A 4 19.30 22.69 9.62
N GLY A 5 19.32 21.98 8.49
CA GLY A 5 20.05 20.72 8.34
C GLY A 5 19.38 19.50 8.98
N ALA A 6 18.30 19.68 9.76
CA ALA A 6 17.55 18.56 10.32
C ALA A 6 16.83 17.74 9.23
N PRO A 7 16.57 16.44 9.47
CA PRO A 7 15.62 15.67 8.68
C PRO A 7 14.29 16.43 8.56
N LEU A 8 13.75 16.50 7.33
CA LEU A 8 12.60 17.34 7.00
C LEU A 8 11.38 17.04 7.91
N TRP A 9 11.18 15.76 8.26
CA TRP A 9 10.10 15.34 9.15
C TRP A 9 10.20 15.94 10.56
N GLN A 10 11.40 16.14 11.11
CA GLN A 10 11.59 16.75 12.44
C GLN A 10 11.23 18.23 12.42
N HIS A 11 11.52 18.91 11.31
CA HIS A 11 11.11 20.31 11.13
C HIS A 11 9.59 20.42 11.09
N HIS A 12 8.90 19.58 10.32
CA HIS A 12 7.43 19.57 10.30
C HIS A 12 6.83 19.22 11.66
N LEU A 13 7.44 18.28 12.40
CA LEU A 13 6.98 17.92 13.74
C LEU A 13 7.06 19.09 14.71
N ARG A 14 8.17 19.83 14.72
CA ARG A 14 8.32 21.05 15.54
C ARG A 14 7.29 22.12 15.19
N ASN A 15 6.96 22.29 13.91
CA ASN A 15 5.93 23.26 13.51
C ASN A 15 4.55 22.84 14.04
N ILE A 16 4.25 21.54 14.05
CA ILE A 16 3.01 20.99 14.65
C ILE A 16 3.00 21.23 16.16
N GLU A 17 4.11 20.96 16.85
CA GLU A 17 4.24 21.21 18.30
C GLU A 17 4.05 22.69 18.64
N SER A 18 4.63 23.60 17.85
CA SER A 18 4.43 25.06 18.02
C SER A 18 2.97 25.46 17.86
N ALA A 19 2.30 24.97 16.82
CA ALA A 19 0.88 25.25 16.60
C ALA A 19 0.01 24.74 17.76
N GLN A 20 0.32 23.54 18.29
CA GLN A 20 -0.38 22.97 19.44
C GLN A 20 -0.12 23.77 20.72
N ALA A 21 1.09 24.28 20.94
CA ALA A 21 1.42 25.17 22.06
C ALA A 21 0.67 26.52 21.99
N GLU A 22 0.34 26.98 20.79
CA GLU A 22 -0.51 28.15 20.54
C GLU A 22 -2.01 27.86 20.67
N GLY A 23 -2.40 26.62 20.98
CA GLY A 23 -3.80 26.20 21.15
C GLY A 23 -4.52 25.82 19.85
N LEU A 24 -3.79 25.64 18.75
CA LEU A 24 -4.35 25.19 17.48
C LEU A 24 -4.38 23.66 17.42
N ASP A 25 -5.52 23.07 17.05
CA ASP A 25 -5.63 21.62 16.84
C ASP A 25 -5.16 21.23 15.42
N ILE A 26 -3.85 21.37 15.19
CA ILE A 26 -3.18 20.91 13.97
C ILE A 26 -2.52 19.56 14.25
N ARG A 27 -2.83 18.55 13.43
CA ARG A 27 -2.27 17.20 13.56
C ARG A 27 -1.49 16.82 12.30
N GLY A 28 -0.35 16.16 12.48
CA GLY A 28 0.39 15.54 11.38
C GLY A 28 -0.24 14.21 10.98
N GLN A 29 -0.41 13.97 9.68
CA GLN A 29 -0.80 12.65 9.18
C GLN A 29 0.45 11.83 8.84
N VAL A 30 0.51 10.61 9.36
CA VAL A 30 1.66 9.71 9.17
C VAL A 30 1.17 8.44 8.50
N LEU A 31 1.60 8.20 7.26
CA LEU A 31 1.35 6.93 6.62
C LEU A 31 2.20 5.84 7.29
N SER A 32 1.56 4.71 7.61
CA SER A 32 2.16 3.61 8.36
C SER A 32 3.21 2.81 7.58
N ARG A 33 3.38 3.07 6.29
CA ARG A 33 4.41 2.46 5.46
C ARG A 33 4.90 3.45 4.42
N PRO A 34 6.03 3.17 3.76
CA PRO A 34 6.45 3.95 2.62
C PRO A 34 5.38 3.89 1.52
N VAL A 35 5.19 5.02 0.83
CA VAL A 35 4.42 5.06 -0.41
C VAL A 35 5.34 4.58 -1.51
N GLY A 36 4.83 3.72 -2.38
CA GLY A 36 5.58 3.35 -3.55
C GLY A 36 4.72 2.83 -4.68
N MET A 37 5.37 2.75 -5.81
CA MET A 37 4.77 2.39 -7.08
C MET A 37 4.99 0.91 -7.35
N LEU A 38 4.06 0.32 -8.10
CA LEU A 38 4.15 -1.05 -8.57
C LEU A 38 4.44 -1.06 -10.06
N MET A 39 5.36 -1.93 -10.47
CA MET A 39 5.75 -2.11 -11.86
C MET A 39 5.76 -3.61 -12.21
N GLY A 40 5.24 -3.95 -13.38
CA GLY A 40 5.21 -5.32 -13.90
C GLY A 40 4.38 -5.38 -15.18
N HIS A 41 4.39 -6.50 -15.90
CA HIS A 41 3.62 -6.63 -17.14
C HIS A 41 2.12 -6.32 -17.02
N PRO A 42 1.39 -6.71 -15.96
CA PRO A 42 -0.04 -6.42 -15.87
C PRO A 42 -0.32 -4.97 -15.47
N ALA A 43 0.67 -4.25 -14.91
CA ALA A 43 0.54 -2.90 -14.38
C ALA A 43 0.52 -1.81 -15.47
N SER A 44 0.05 -0.61 -15.09
CA SER A 44 0.14 0.56 -15.98
C SER A 44 1.58 0.99 -16.24
N MET A 45 2.50 0.63 -15.34
CA MET A 45 3.94 0.82 -15.49
C MET A 45 4.62 -0.53 -15.69
N SER A 46 5.34 -0.68 -16.81
CA SER A 46 6.12 -1.87 -17.12
C SER A 46 7.39 -1.47 -17.86
N ALA A 47 8.54 -1.97 -17.41
CA ALA A 47 9.86 -1.64 -17.96
C ALA A 47 10.02 -1.99 -19.45
N PHE A 48 9.27 -2.98 -19.95
CA PHE A 48 9.40 -3.52 -21.30
C PHE A 48 8.18 -3.30 -22.19
N SER A 49 7.05 -2.83 -21.64
CA SER A 49 5.78 -2.75 -22.38
C SER A 49 5.80 -1.85 -23.62
N ARG A 50 6.76 -0.92 -23.71
CA ARG A 50 6.90 0.04 -24.80
C ARG A 50 8.04 -0.29 -25.75
N ARG A 51 8.66 -1.47 -25.62
CA ARG A 51 9.63 -2.00 -26.58
C ARG A 51 8.88 -2.40 -27.87
N PRO A 52 9.36 -2.02 -29.07
CA PRO A 52 8.71 -2.33 -30.36
C PRO A 52 8.23 -3.77 -30.50
N THR A 53 9.03 -4.75 -30.10
CA THR A 53 8.66 -6.17 -30.19
C THR A 53 7.58 -6.54 -29.17
N PHE A 54 7.67 -6.05 -27.93
CA PHE A 54 6.62 -6.26 -26.93
C PHE A 54 5.26 -5.69 -27.40
N LEU A 55 5.27 -4.50 -28.02
CA LEU A 55 4.06 -3.84 -28.53
C LEU A 55 3.31 -4.71 -29.55
N LYS A 56 4.04 -5.41 -30.43
CA LYS A 56 3.44 -6.33 -31.43
C LYS A 56 2.72 -7.53 -30.77
N LEU A 57 3.11 -7.90 -29.56
CA LEU A 57 2.55 -9.03 -28.82
C LEU A 57 1.38 -8.64 -27.90
N GLN A 58 1.08 -7.35 -27.72
CA GLN A 58 0.09 -6.90 -26.74
C GLN A 58 -1.33 -7.38 -27.02
N SER A 59 -1.68 -7.57 -28.30
CA SER A 59 -3.00 -8.04 -28.74
C SER A 59 -3.20 -9.54 -28.54
N LEU A 60 -2.14 -10.31 -28.27
CA LEU A 60 -2.25 -11.76 -28.06
C LEU A 60 -2.98 -12.06 -26.74
N PRO A 61 -3.72 -13.18 -26.67
CA PRO A 61 -4.21 -13.73 -25.42
C PRO A 61 -3.07 -13.89 -24.40
N HIS A 62 -3.38 -13.73 -23.11
CA HIS A 62 -2.37 -13.69 -22.06
C HIS A 62 -1.40 -14.88 -22.09
N ALA A 63 -1.92 -16.10 -22.20
CA ALA A 63 -1.13 -17.33 -22.23
C ALA A 63 -0.19 -17.38 -23.45
N GLU A 64 -0.69 -17.04 -24.64
CA GLU A 64 0.11 -16.97 -25.87
C GLU A 64 1.18 -15.90 -25.79
N ARG A 65 0.85 -14.73 -25.23
CA ARG A 65 1.82 -13.65 -25.00
C ARG A 65 2.93 -14.10 -24.05
N MET A 66 2.59 -14.77 -22.94
CA MET A 66 3.59 -15.27 -22.00
C MET A 66 4.46 -16.39 -22.60
N ALA A 67 3.91 -17.23 -23.48
CA ALA A 67 4.69 -18.20 -24.23
C ALA A 67 5.68 -17.51 -25.20
N ALA A 68 5.21 -16.54 -25.97
CA ALA A 68 6.04 -15.77 -26.90
C ALA A 68 7.16 -15.00 -26.18
N LEU A 69 6.88 -14.38 -25.03
CA LEU A 69 7.90 -13.65 -24.27
C LEU A 69 9.00 -14.55 -23.69
N ARG A 70 8.77 -15.87 -23.59
CA ARG A 70 9.80 -16.85 -23.18
C ARG A 70 10.66 -17.34 -24.35
N ASP A 71 10.29 -17.02 -25.59
CA ASP A 71 11.11 -17.35 -26.75
C ASP A 71 12.45 -16.60 -26.68
N PRO A 72 13.59 -17.30 -26.84
CA PRO A 72 14.92 -16.68 -26.72
C PRO A 72 15.19 -15.56 -27.74
N GLU A 73 14.69 -15.68 -28.97
CA GLU A 73 14.89 -14.69 -30.02
C GLU A 73 14.07 -13.44 -29.72
N ILE A 74 12.81 -13.60 -29.30
CA ILE A 74 11.94 -12.50 -28.88
C ILE A 74 12.52 -11.79 -27.65
N ARG A 75 12.99 -12.56 -26.66
CA ARG A 75 13.67 -12.03 -25.47
C ARG A 75 14.87 -11.17 -25.86
N ALA A 76 15.76 -11.69 -26.71
CA ALA A 76 16.94 -10.97 -27.15
C ALA A 76 16.60 -9.65 -27.87
N GLN A 77 15.58 -9.68 -28.76
CA GLN A 77 15.09 -8.47 -29.42
C GLN A 77 14.59 -7.43 -28.42
N ILE A 78 13.68 -7.80 -27.51
CA ILE A 78 13.10 -6.88 -26.52
C ILE A 78 14.18 -6.25 -25.63
N LEU A 79 15.17 -7.02 -25.21
CA LEU A 79 16.25 -6.54 -24.34
C LEU A 79 17.17 -5.55 -25.06
N SER A 80 17.38 -5.71 -26.37
CA SER A 80 18.21 -4.82 -27.20
C SER A 80 17.52 -3.51 -27.62
N GLU A 81 16.18 -3.49 -27.60
CA GLU A 81 15.38 -2.35 -28.04
C GLU A 81 15.41 -1.17 -27.06
N GLN A 82 14.78 -0.04 -27.37
CA GLN A 82 14.48 1.01 -26.40
C GLN A 82 12.97 1.23 -26.29
N ASN A 83 12.51 1.76 -25.16
CA ASN A 83 11.10 2.09 -24.98
C ASN A 83 10.71 3.28 -25.87
N LEU A 84 9.61 3.14 -26.63
CA LEU A 84 9.03 4.22 -27.43
C LEU A 84 8.13 5.10 -26.57
N ASN A 85 8.42 6.40 -26.48
CA ASN A 85 7.65 7.39 -25.70
C ASN A 85 7.14 6.85 -24.33
N PRO A 86 8.04 6.37 -23.45
CA PRO A 86 7.61 5.81 -22.17
C PRO A 86 7.08 6.90 -21.23
N HIS A 87 6.18 6.50 -20.33
CA HIS A 87 5.71 7.36 -19.24
C HIS A 87 6.90 7.89 -18.42
N MET A 88 6.81 9.10 -17.87
CA MET A 88 7.91 9.74 -17.15
C MET A 88 8.49 8.86 -16.02
N PHE A 89 7.63 8.20 -15.23
CA PHE A 89 8.10 7.27 -14.20
C PHE A 89 8.85 6.07 -14.77
N VAL A 90 8.41 5.50 -15.90
CA VAL A 90 9.16 4.41 -16.55
C VAL A 90 10.54 4.92 -16.98
N ARG A 91 10.63 6.12 -17.58
CA ARG A 91 11.92 6.74 -17.94
C ARG A 91 12.87 6.89 -16.75
N ILE A 92 12.35 7.26 -15.59
CA ILE A 92 13.15 7.48 -14.38
C ILE A 92 13.67 6.15 -13.82
N PHE A 93 12.86 5.09 -13.86
CA PHE A 93 13.15 3.84 -13.14
C PHE A 93 13.59 2.67 -14.02
N GLU A 94 13.47 2.73 -15.34
CA GLU A 94 13.78 1.61 -16.25
C GLU A 94 15.25 1.13 -16.20
N LYS A 95 16.15 1.92 -15.61
CA LYS A 95 17.57 1.56 -15.41
C LYS A 95 18.03 1.63 -13.95
N ARG A 96 17.12 1.95 -13.01
CA ARG A 96 17.44 2.11 -11.58
C ARG A 96 17.17 0.82 -10.81
N TYR A 97 17.87 -0.26 -11.19
CA TYR A 97 17.65 -1.59 -10.63
C TYR A 97 17.94 -1.69 -9.12
N ASP A 98 18.74 -0.77 -8.59
CA ASP A 98 19.00 -0.55 -7.16
C ASP A 98 17.77 -0.03 -6.38
N ALA A 99 16.79 0.54 -7.09
CA ALA A 99 15.55 1.08 -6.53
C ALA A 99 14.32 0.21 -6.81
N LEU A 100 14.49 -0.93 -7.48
CA LEU A 100 13.43 -1.90 -7.76
C LEU A 100 13.56 -3.08 -6.80
N TYR A 101 12.47 -3.50 -6.18
CA TYR A 101 12.46 -4.61 -5.24
C TYR A 101 11.41 -5.63 -5.63
N PRO A 102 11.74 -6.92 -5.82
CA PRO A 102 10.74 -7.97 -5.99
C PRO A 102 9.69 -7.92 -4.88
N LEU A 103 8.42 -7.98 -5.27
CA LEU A 103 7.30 -7.99 -4.34
C LEU A 103 6.75 -9.41 -4.22
N GLU A 104 7.41 -10.19 -3.37
CA GLU A 104 7.08 -11.60 -3.10
C GLU A 104 6.50 -11.76 -1.69
N GLU A 105 5.91 -12.92 -1.41
CA GLU A 105 5.45 -13.27 -0.06
C GLU A 105 6.60 -13.92 0.75
N PRO A 106 6.82 -13.51 2.02
CA PRO A 106 6.10 -12.48 2.77
C PRO A 106 6.47 -11.05 2.33
N ILE A 107 5.46 -10.18 2.23
CA ILE A 107 5.65 -8.82 1.73
C ILE A 107 6.53 -7.99 2.66
N ASN A 108 7.48 -7.27 2.05
CA ASN A 108 8.27 -6.26 2.72
C ASN A 108 8.21 -4.91 1.98
N TYR A 109 7.55 -3.91 2.58
CA TYR A 109 7.52 -2.52 2.08
C TYR A 109 8.70 -1.67 2.58
N LEU A 110 9.56 -2.24 3.43
CA LEU A 110 10.84 -1.67 3.87
C LEU A 110 11.98 -2.64 3.53
N PRO A 111 12.18 -2.99 2.25
CA PRO A 111 13.26 -3.88 1.84
C PRO A 111 14.63 -3.25 2.12
N ALA A 112 15.59 -4.10 2.48
CA ALA A 112 16.97 -3.68 2.61
C ALA A 112 17.64 -3.65 1.22
N PRO A 113 18.66 -2.80 0.97
CA PRO A 113 19.26 -2.62 -0.36
C PRO A 113 19.75 -3.92 -1.03
N GLU A 114 20.11 -4.93 -0.24
CA GLU A 114 20.58 -6.24 -0.71
C GLU A 114 19.47 -7.06 -1.39
N HIS A 115 18.22 -6.67 -1.20
CA HIS A 115 17.04 -7.27 -1.85
C HIS A 115 16.61 -6.53 -3.12
N SER A 116 17.39 -5.53 -3.56
CA SER A 116 17.13 -4.84 -4.82
C SER A 116 17.39 -5.76 -6.02
N VAL A 117 16.74 -5.47 -7.15
CA VAL A 117 16.97 -6.19 -8.42
C VAL A 117 18.45 -6.16 -8.82
N ALA A 118 19.13 -5.03 -8.60
CA ALA A 118 20.58 -4.94 -8.87
C ALA A 118 21.39 -5.94 -8.02
N ALA A 119 21.15 -5.97 -6.71
CA ALA A 119 21.86 -6.86 -5.79
C ALA A 119 21.57 -8.34 -6.08
N LEU A 120 20.31 -8.67 -6.35
CA LEU A 120 19.88 -10.04 -6.68
C LEU A 120 20.46 -10.51 -8.02
N ALA A 121 20.48 -9.65 -9.04
CA ALA A 121 21.09 -9.96 -10.33
C ALA A 121 22.60 -10.16 -10.20
N GLN A 122 23.28 -9.31 -9.43
CA GLN A 122 24.71 -9.45 -9.15
C GLN A 122 25.01 -10.76 -8.42
N ALA A 123 24.25 -11.12 -7.40
CA ALA A 123 24.39 -12.38 -6.67
C ALA A 123 24.19 -13.61 -7.58
N ALA A 124 23.33 -13.48 -8.59
CA ALA A 124 23.11 -14.52 -9.60
C ALA A 124 24.15 -14.52 -10.75
N GLY A 125 25.06 -13.54 -10.81
CA GLY A 125 26.00 -13.39 -11.93
C GLY A 125 25.33 -13.02 -13.26
N ARG A 126 24.21 -12.28 -13.21
CA ARG A 126 23.38 -11.96 -14.37
C ARG A 126 23.29 -10.45 -14.58
N ASP A 127 23.04 -10.04 -15.82
CA ASP A 127 22.64 -8.66 -16.11
C ASP A 127 21.29 -8.33 -15.43
N PRO A 128 21.14 -7.16 -14.79
CA PRO A 128 19.91 -6.83 -14.06
C PRO A 128 18.69 -6.60 -14.97
N GLN A 129 18.87 -6.17 -16.22
CA GLN A 129 17.76 -6.07 -17.18
C GLN A 129 17.24 -7.46 -17.54
N GLU A 130 18.15 -8.40 -17.79
CA GLU A 130 17.84 -9.81 -18.05
C GLU A 130 17.16 -10.48 -16.87
N TRP A 131 17.68 -10.25 -15.66
CA TRP A 131 17.10 -10.77 -14.42
C TRP A 131 15.67 -10.25 -14.23
N LEU A 132 15.46 -8.94 -14.39
CA LEU A 132 14.15 -8.31 -14.23
C LEU A 132 13.14 -8.82 -15.26
N TYR A 133 13.58 -9.00 -16.50
CA TYR A 133 12.74 -9.54 -17.57
C TYR A 133 12.22 -10.94 -17.19
N ASP A 134 13.11 -11.84 -16.81
CA ASP A 134 12.74 -13.20 -16.42
C ASP A 134 11.87 -13.20 -15.16
N TYR A 135 12.19 -12.35 -14.18
CA TYR A 135 11.37 -12.18 -12.97
C TYR A 135 9.94 -11.79 -13.32
N PHE A 136 9.72 -10.84 -14.24
CA PHE A 136 8.38 -10.45 -14.66
C PHE A 136 7.62 -11.55 -15.40
N LEU A 137 8.28 -12.56 -15.97
CA LEU A 137 7.64 -13.74 -16.56
C LEU A 137 7.26 -14.82 -15.54
N GLY A 138 7.74 -14.69 -14.30
CA GLY A 138 7.33 -15.52 -13.16
C GLY A 138 5.86 -15.31 -12.78
N ASN A 139 5.32 -16.28 -12.05
CA ASN A 139 3.89 -16.32 -11.65
C ASN A 139 2.95 -16.04 -12.84
N GLU A 140 3.18 -16.74 -13.95
CA GLU A 140 2.46 -16.55 -15.20
C GLU A 140 2.46 -15.11 -15.74
N GLY A 141 3.52 -14.33 -15.50
CA GLY A 141 3.58 -12.93 -15.96
C GLY A 141 3.00 -11.92 -14.98
N SER A 142 2.58 -12.34 -13.78
CA SER A 142 1.93 -11.48 -12.80
C SER A 142 2.87 -10.92 -11.74
N ASN A 143 4.16 -11.28 -11.77
CA ASN A 143 5.15 -10.75 -10.85
C ASN A 143 5.26 -9.23 -10.92
N LEU A 144 5.42 -8.62 -9.76
CA LEU A 144 5.53 -7.18 -9.58
C LEU A 144 6.84 -6.85 -8.86
N VAL A 145 7.41 -5.68 -9.18
CA VAL A 145 8.40 -5.01 -8.35
C VAL A 145 7.78 -3.78 -7.69
N TYR A 146 8.24 -3.51 -6.49
CA TYR A 146 7.92 -2.34 -5.69
C TYR A 146 9.03 -1.29 -5.83
N ILE A 147 8.63 -0.03 -5.97
CA ILE A 147 9.50 1.13 -6.10
C ILE A 147 9.17 2.09 -4.95
N PRO A 148 9.95 2.10 -3.86
CA PRO A 148 9.74 3.04 -2.77
C PRO A 148 9.93 4.47 -3.27
N ALA A 149 8.94 5.34 -3.05
CA ALA A 149 8.93 6.70 -3.56
C ALA A 149 9.07 7.74 -2.45
N THR A 150 8.24 7.66 -1.40
CA THR A 150 8.25 8.61 -0.29
C THR A 150 8.05 7.89 1.04
N ASN A 151 8.36 8.61 2.13
CA ASN A 151 8.23 8.08 3.50
C ASN A 151 9.03 6.77 3.73
N PHE A 152 10.11 6.57 2.97
CA PHE A 152 11.01 5.43 3.13
C PHE A 152 11.96 5.67 4.30
N THR A 153 11.51 5.35 5.51
CA THR A 153 12.26 5.63 6.75
C THR A 153 11.95 4.59 7.82
N ALA A 154 12.95 4.26 8.63
CA ALA A 154 12.77 3.44 9.82
C ALA A 154 12.06 4.20 10.96
N ASN A 155 11.90 5.52 10.86
CA ASN A 155 11.32 6.38 11.89
C ASN A 155 9.79 6.44 11.89
N ILE A 156 9.11 5.64 11.06
CA ILE A 156 7.64 5.59 10.99
C ILE A 156 7.03 5.31 12.38
N PRO A 157 7.49 4.35 13.19
CA PRO A 157 6.92 4.12 14.53
C PRO A 157 7.07 5.31 15.47
N THR A 158 8.19 6.04 15.39
CA THR A 158 8.40 7.25 16.18
C THR A 158 7.38 8.32 15.80
N LEU A 159 7.16 8.51 14.50
CA LEU A 159 6.16 9.45 13.98
C LEU A 159 4.75 9.02 14.41
N LEU A 160 4.37 7.74 14.23
CA LEU A 160 3.05 7.23 14.60
C LEU A 160 2.74 7.35 16.10
N ARG A 161 3.77 7.26 16.97
CA ARG A 161 3.61 7.39 18.44
C ARG A 161 3.50 8.83 18.91
N HIS A 162 3.76 9.80 18.05
CA HIS A 162 3.79 11.19 18.47
C HIS A 162 2.38 11.71 18.77
N GLN A 163 2.20 12.35 19.92
CA GLN A 163 0.89 12.77 20.44
C GLN A 163 0.10 13.70 19.50
N HIS A 164 0.79 14.48 18.68
CA HIS A 164 0.19 15.41 17.71
C HIS A 164 0.12 14.84 16.29
N THR A 165 0.21 13.51 16.15
CA THR A 165 0.05 12.84 14.86
C THR A 165 -1.10 11.84 14.90
N VAL A 166 -1.58 11.50 13.72
CA VAL A 166 -2.57 10.45 13.49
C VAL A 166 -2.10 9.54 12.36
N ALA A 167 -2.50 8.26 12.41
CA ALA A 167 -2.31 7.37 11.27
C ALA A 167 -3.10 7.91 10.06
N ALA A 168 -2.41 8.09 8.94
CA ALA A 168 -3.02 8.50 7.69
C ALA A 168 -3.78 7.33 7.05
N LEU A 169 -4.86 7.64 6.32
CA LEU A 169 -5.48 6.68 5.42
C LEU A 169 -4.52 6.34 4.26
N GLY A 170 -4.68 5.15 3.70
CA GLY A 170 -4.02 4.81 2.45
C GLY A 170 -4.69 5.50 1.27
N ASP A 171 -3.90 6.05 0.34
CA ASP A 171 -4.39 6.69 -0.91
C ASP A 171 -4.85 5.65 -1.96
N GLY A 172 -5.53 4.61 -1.49
CA GLY A 172 -6.05 3.53 -2.30
C GLY A 172 -7.22 4.01 -3.15
N GLY A 173 -7.08 3.92 -4.47
CA GLY A 173 -8.15 4.23 -5.42
C GLY A 173 -7.96 5.53 -6.22
N ALA A 174 -7.03 6.42 -5.84
CA ALA A 174 -6.70 7.62 -6.62
C ALA A 174 -5.79 7.30 -7.82
N HIS A 175 -4.86 6.36 -7.64
CA HIS A 175 -3.86 5.95 -8.63
C HIS A 175 -3.97 4.45 -8.96
N VAL A 176 -5.19 4.00 -9.31
CA VAL A 176 -5.59 2.60 -9.39
C VAL A 176 -4.64 1.65 -10.14
N GLY A 177 -3.93 2.12 -11.17
CA GLY A 177 -3.02 1.30 -11.97
C GLY A 177 -1.54 1.37 -11.58
N SER A 178 -1.18 2.12 -10.54
CA SER A 178 0.22 2.44 -10.19
C SER A 178 0.55 2.31 -8.70
N ILE A 179 -0.41 2.54 -7.79
CA ILE A 179 -0.20 2.53 -6.34
C ILE A 179 -1.28 1.65 -5.68
N CYS A 180 -0.92 0.89 -4.65
CA CYS A 180 -1.85 0.06 -3.90
C CYS A 180 -1.67 0.24 -2.39
N ASP A 181 -2.17 1.35 -1.85
CA ASP A 181 -1.96 1.74 -0.44
C ASP A 181 -3.11 1.43 0.51
N THR A 182 -4.14 0.70 0.04
CA THR A 182 -5.25 0.22 0.88
C THR A 182 -4.80 -0.61 2.09
N SER A 183 -3.61 -1.22 2.01
CA SER A 183 -3.01 -2.04 3.07
C SER A 183 -2.39 -1.24 4.23
N ALA A 184 -2.29 0.09 4.16
CA ALA A 184 -1.60 0.89 5.17
C ALA A 184 -2.08 0.60 6.60
N ASN A 185 -3.40 0.53 6.83
CA ASN A 185 -3.94 0.29 8.17
C ASN A 185 -3.60 -1.12 8.69
N VAL A 186 -3.73 -2.15 7.84
CA VAL A 186 -3.35 -3.52 8.20
C VAL A 186 -1.84 -3.65 8.41
N TYR A 187 -1.04 -2.86 7.69
CA TYR A 187 0.42 -2.83 7.85
C TYR A 187 0.85 -2.37 9.24
N VAL A 188 0.08 -1.50 9.92
CA VAL A 188 0.35 -1.16 11.33
C VAL A 188 0.35 -2.42 12.19
N LEU A 189 -0.65 -3.27 12.02
CA LEU A 189 -0.83 -4.50 12.78
C LEU A 189 0.21 -5.56 12.39
N THR A 190 0.46 -5.78 11.10
CA THR A 190 1.38 -6.83 10.65
C THR A 190 2.84 -6.46 10.87
N LYS A 191 3.24 -5.22 10.58
CA LYS A 191 4.64 -4.79 10.68
C LYS A 191 4.99 -4.29 12.07
N TRP A 192 4.26 -3.29 12.56
CA TRP A 192 4.70 -2.56 13.75
C TRP A 192 4.29 -3.23 15.06
N VAL A 193 3.16 -3.95 15.07
CA VAL A 193 2.77 -4.77 16.23
C VAL A 193 3.40 -6.16 16.15
N LYS A 194 3.10 -6.95 15.11
CA LYS A 194 3.45 -8.38 15.06
C LYS A 194 4.94 -8.64 14.76
N GLU A 195 5.49 -8.04 13.70
CA GLU A 195 6.88 -8.30 13.30
C GLU A 195 7.91 -7.54 14.14
N LYS A 196 7.74 -6.22 14.30
CA LYS A 196 8.73 -5.34 14.95
C LYS A 196 8.48 -5.10 16.43
N ARG A 197 7.26 -5.30 16.92
CA ARG A 197 6.86 -5.07 18.33
C ARG A 197 7.19 -3.64 18.83
N GLU A 198 7.08 -2.67 17.93
CA GLU A 198 7.27 -1.24 18.21
C GLU A 198 6.01 -0.57 18.77
N LEU A 199 4.86 -1.22 18.61
CA LEU A 199 3.56 -0.79 19.11
C LEU A 199 2.86 -1.94 19.82
N ASP A 200 2.26 -1.66 20.97
CA ASP A 200 1.31 -2.58 21.59
C ASP A 200 0.03 -2.68 20.77
N LEU A 201 -0.62 -3.84 20.79
CA LEU A 201 -1.84 -4.08 20.02
C LEU A 201 -2.95 -3.08 20.38
N SER A 202 -3.16 -2.81 21.67
CA SER A 202 -4.19 -1.85 22.13
C SER A 202 -3.92 -0.43 21.60
N THR A 203 -2.66 0.01 21.62
CA THR A 203 -2.22 1.30 21.07
C THR A 203 -2.47 1.37 19.56
N ALA A 204 -2.14 0.31 18.82
CA ALA A 204 -2.39 0.25 17.39
C ALA A 204 -3.89 0.24 17.05
N ILE A 205 -4.72 -0.48 17.82
CA ILE A 205 -6.18 -0.47 17.63
C ILE A 205 -6.72 0.94 17.91
N HIS A 206 -6.33 1.59 19.00
CA HIS A 206 -6.72 2.96 19.30
C HIS A 206 -6.37 3.93 18.15
N MET A 207 -5.16 3.81 17.60
CA MET A 207 -4.65 4.59 16.47
C MET A 207 -5.48 4.39 15.19
N LEU A 208 -6.00 3.17 14.96
CA LEU A 208 -6.78 2.84 13.77
C LEU A 208 -8.29 3.05 13.95
N THR A 209 -8.79 3.24 15.17
CA THR A 209 -10.22 3.35 15.45
C THR A 209 -10.60 4.68 16.10
N ARG A 210 -10.27 4.87 17.38
CA ARG A 210 -10.76 6.00 18.18
C ARG A 210 -10.05 7.30 17.80
N GLN A 211 -8.75 7.27 17.57
CA GLN A 211 -7.98 8.46 17.21
C GLN A 211 -8.50 9.16 15.94
N PRO A 212 -8.70 8.48 14.79
CA PRO A 212 -9.30 9.13 13.63
C PRO A 212 -10.77 9.51 13.85
N ALA A 213 -11.53 8.75 14.64
CA ALA A 213 -12.90 9.13 14.99
C ALA A 213 -12.95 10.46 15.77
N GLU A 214 -12.04 10.67 16.72
CA GLU A 214 -11.91 11.92 17.47
C GLU A 214 -11.48 13.08 16.57
N LEU A 215 -10.49 12.88 15.69
CA LEU A 215 -10.03 13.90 14.73
C LEU A 215 -11.17 14.45 13.87
N TYR A 216 -12.07 13.58 13.41
CA TYR A 216 -13.20 13.96 12.57
C TYR A 216 -14.49 14.24 13.37
N SER A 217 -14.41 14.35 14.70
CA SER A 217 -15.57 14.59 15.58
C SER A 217 -16.70 13.56 15.42
N LEU A 218 -16.34 12.30 15.19
CA LEU A 218 -17.25 11.16 15.05
C LEU A 218 -17.29 10.36 16.36
N LEU A 219 -17.80 10.96 17.44
CA LEU A 219 -17.72 10.39 18.79
C LEU A 219 -18.74 9.26 19.06
N ASP A 220 -19.56 8.91 18.07
CA ASP A 220 -20.51 7.78 18.12
C ASP A 220 -19.90 6.45 17.65
N ARG A 221 -18.58 6.41 17.37
CA ARG A 221 -17.84 5.21 16.91
C ARG A 221 -16.37 5.21 17.34
N GLY A 222 -15.63 4.19 16.91
CA GLY A 222 -14.19 4.05 17.17
C GLY A 222 -13.84 3.29 18.44
N ILE A 223 -14.84 2.88 19.22
CA ILE A 223 -14.69 2.04 20.42
C ILE A 223 -15.82 1.01 20.48
N VAL A 224 -15.58 -0.09 21.20
CA VAL A 224 -16.58 -1.12 21.46
C VAL A 224 -17.21 -0.86 22.83
N ALA A 225 -18.43 -0.32 22.83
CA ALA A 225 -19.21 -0.07 24.05
C ALA A 225 -20.71 -0.05 23.74
N PRO A 226 -21.59 -0.31 24.72
CA PRO A 226 -23.03 -0.15 24.54
C PRO A 226 -23.41 1.25 24.04
N GLY A 227 -24.38 1.32 23.12
CA GLY A 227 -24.85 2.57 22.51
C GLY A 227 -24.01 3.08 21.33
N MET A 228 -22.76 2.61 21.17
CA MET A 228 -21.90 2.99 20.04
C MET A 228 -22.36 2.35 18.73
N ALA A 229 -21.99 2.94 17.60
CA ALA A 229 -22.20 2.33 16.30
C ALA A 229 -21.49 0.97 16.23
N ALA A 230 -22.22 -0.08 15.80
CA ALA A 230 -21.70 -1.44 15.63
C ALA A 230 -20.85 -1.57 14.35
N ASP A 231 -19.79 -0.77 14.28
CA ASP A 231 -18.75 -0.82 13.24
C ASP A 231 -17.56 -1.64 13.79
N LEU A 232 -17.44 -2.90 13.38
CA LEU A 232 -16.53 -3.87 14.00
C LEU A 232 -15.73 -4.64 12.95
N ASN A 233 -14.52 -5.06 13.31
CA ASN A 233 -13.77 -6.08 12.59
C ASN A 233 -13.48 -7.25 13.53
N VAL A 234 -13.62 -8.47 13.03
CA VAL A 234 -13.15 -9.69 13.69
C VAL A 234 -11.88 -10.11 12.98
N ILE A 235 -10.78 -10.19 13.73
CA ILE A 235 -9.44 -10.41 13.19
C ILE A 235 -8.82 -11.61 13.89
N ASP A 236 -8.47 -12.63 13.12
CA ASP A 236 -7.53 -13.67 13.52
C ASP A 236 -6.11 -13.10 13.42
N PHE A 237 -5.60 -12.63 14.56
CA PHE A 237 -4.34 -11.89 14.61
C PHE A 237 -3.13 -12.77 14.28
N ASP A 238 -3.18 -14.06 14.62
CA ASP A 238 -2.12 -15.01 14.34
C ASP A 238 -2.03 -15.32 12.85
N ARG A 239 -3.17 -15.35 12.15
CA ARG A 239 -3.23 -15.52 10.69
C ARG A 239 -3.13 -14.22 9.90
N LEU A 240 -3.18 -13.06 10.56
CA LEU A 240 -3.11 -11.75 9.91
C LEU A 240 -1.79 -11.58 9.13
N ALA A 241 -1.93 -11.42 7.81
CA ALA A 241 -0.82 -11.21 6.88
C ALA A 241 -1.30 -10.52 5.59
N LEU A 242 -0.50 -9.61 5.04
CA LEU A 242 -0.77 -8.99 3.73
C LEU A 242 -0.38 -9.94 2.60
N ARG A 243 -1.19 -10.00 1.54
CA ARG A 243 -0.93 -10.76 0.30
C ARG A 243 -0.41 -9.85 -0.80
N THR A 244 0.26 -10.40 -1.81
CA THR A 244 0.77 -9.60 -2.93
C THR A 244 -0.36 -8.85 -3.63
N PRO A 245 -0.20 -7.55 -3.94
CA PRO A 245 -1.13 -6.86 -4.81
C PRO A 245 -1.26 -7.58 -6.14
N HIS A 246 -2.47 -7.59 -6.70
CA HIS A 246 -2.75 -8.13 -8.00
C HIS A 246 -3.66 -7.17 -8.76
N ILE A 247 -3.76 -7.35 -10.07
CA ILE A 247 -4.55 -6.48 -10.94
C ILE A 247 -5.82 -7.18 -11.37
N VAL A 248 -6.91 -6.44 -11.30
CA VAL A 248 -8.20 -6.83 -11.87
C VAL A 248 -8.63 -5.82 -12.93
N ALA A 249 -9.45 -6.27 -13.89
CA ALA A 249 -9.99 -5.45 -14.97
C ALA A 249 -11.52 -5.32 -14.81
N ASP A 250 -11.95 -4.69 -13.72
CA ASP A 250 -13.36 -4.60 -13.31
C ASP A 250 -13.91 -3.17 -13.30
N LEU A 251 -13.15 -2.19 -13.82
CA LEU A 251 -13.62 -0.81 -13.97
C LEU A 251 -14.31 -0.61 -15.34
N PRO A 252 -15.18 0.43 -15.47
CA PRO A 252 -15.81 0.77 -16.75
C PRO A 252 -14.81 0.88 -17.90
N ALA A 253 -15.27 0.54 -19.11
CA ALA A 253 -14.46 0.50 -20.33
C ALA A 253 -13.21 -0.42 -20.27
N GLY A 254 -13.21 -1.43 -19.38
CA GLY A 254 -12.10 -2.36 -19.22
C GLY A 254 -10.92 -1.78 -18.45
N GLY A 255 -11.15 -0.72 -17.66
CA GLY A 255 -10.13 -0.14 -16.80
C GLY A 255 -9.60 -1.15 -15.77
N ARG A 256 -8.33 -0.98 -15.39
CA ARG A 256 -7.63 -1.87 -14.46
C ARG A 256 -7.36 -1.18 -13.14
N ARG A 257 -7.38 -1.96 -12.05
CA ARG A 257 -6.97 -1.50 -10.73
C ARG A 257 -6.19 -2.56 -9.96
N PHE A 258 -5.32 -2.11 -9.07
CA PHE A 258 -4.71 -2.94 -8.05
C PHE A 258 -5.69 -3.21 -6.92
N LEU A 259 -5.74 -4.47 -6.50
CA LEU A 259 -6.35 -4.92 -5.27
C LEU A 259 -5.30 -5.65 -4.43
N GLN A 260 -5.47 -5.59 -3.12
CA GLN A 260 -4.61 -6.31 -2.19
C GLN A 260 -5.46 -6.95 -1.10
N HIS A 261 -5.34 -8.26 -0.97
CA HIS A 261 -6.01 -9.02 0.07
C HIS A 261 -5.14 -9.13 1.33
N ALA A 262 -5.78 -9.47 2.44
CA ALA A 262 -5.13 -9.85 3.67
C ALA A 262 -5.74 -11.14 4.20
N ASN A 263 -4.93 -12.04 4.73
CA ASN A 263 -5.41 -13.17 5.52
C ASN A 263 -5.81 -12.68 6.91
N GLY A 264 -6.67 -13.43 7.61
CA GLY A 264 -7.00 -13.19 9.02
C GLY A 264 -8.05 -12.09 9.28
N ILE A 265 -8.62 -11.46 8.25
CA ILE A 265 -9.82 -10.62 8.41
C ILE A 265 -11.04 -11.53 8.25
N GLU A 266 -11.59 -11.97 9.38
CA GLU A 266 -12.67 -12.98 9.43
C GLU A 266 -14.04 -12.37 9.16
N ALA A 267 -14.30 -11.16 9.68
CA ALA A 267 -15.52 -10.43 9.37
C ALA A 267 -15.32 -8.92 9.48
N THR A 268 -16.02 -8.18 8.62
CA THR A 268 -16.21 -6.72 8.75
C THR A 268 -17.70 -6.45 8.87
N ILE A 269 -18.07 -5.70 9.90
CA ILE A 269 -19.45 -5.38 10.27
C ILE A 269 -19.60 -3.87 10.23
N LYS A 270 -20.61 -3.37 9.51
CA LYS A 270 -20.95 -1.96 9.46
C LYS A 270 -22.33 -1.76 10.05
N SER A 271 -22.41 -0.98 11.12
CA SER A 271 -23.66 -0.65 11.82
C SER A 271 -24.53 -1.89 12.08
N GLY A 272 -23.91 -2.97 12.54
CA GLY A 272 -24.55 -4.24 12.89
C GLY A 272 -24.79 -5.22 11.73
N THR A 273 -24.50 -4.82 10.49
CA THR A 273 -24.65 -5.70 9.31
C THR A 273 -23.29 -6.22 8.83
N VAL A 274 -23.16 -7.53 8.65
CA VAL A 274 -21.94 -8.15 8.09
C VAL A 274 -21.81 -7.77 6.61
N ILE A 275 -20.74 -7.05 6.25
CA ILE A 275 -20.46 -6.61 4.87
C ILE A 275 -19.40 -7.48 4.18
N CYS A 276 -18.57 -8.15 4.97
CA CYS A 276 -17.53 -9.05 4.50
C CYS A 276 -17.39 -10.20 5.49
N ARG A 277 -17.24 -11.44 4.99
CA ARG A 277 -16.92 -12.62 5.78
C ARG A 277 -15.87 -13.45 5.05
N GLU A 278 -14.78 -13.80 5.74
CA GLU A 278 -13.68 -14.60 5.18
C GLU A 278 -13.17 -14.04 3.83
N ASN A 279 -12.96 -12.71 3.77
CA ASN A 279 -12.61 -11.95 2.56
C ASN A 279 -13.64 -11.93 1.41
N VAL A 280 -14.86 -12.44 1.62
CA VAL A 280 -15.96 -12.40 0.64
C VAL A 280 -16.96 -11.31 1.01
N LEU A 281 -17.18 -10.37 0.09
CA LEU A 281 -18.20 -9.33 0.25
C LEU A 281 -19.62 -9.94 0.21
N THR A 282 -20.48 -9.53 1.12
CA THR A 282 -21.87 -10.00 1.19
C THR A 282 -22.80 -9.25 0.22
N GLY A 283 -22.32 -8.15 -0.37
CA GLY A 283 -23.13 -7.23 -1.17
C GLY A 283 -23.96 -6.24 -0.34
N ALA A 284 -24.00 -6.38 0.99
CA ALA A 284 -24.69 -5.43 1.86
C ALA A 284 -23.96 -4.08 1.90
N LEU A 285 -24.69 -2.98 1.68
CA LEU A 285 -24.17 -1.61 1.68
C LEU A 285 -24.86 -0.74 2.76
N PRO A 286 -24.76 -1.08 4.06
CA PRO A 286 -25.45 -0.37 5.15
C PRO A 286 -24.85 1.01 5.49
N GLY A 287 -23.80 1.43 4.78
CA GLY A 287 -23.13 2.70 4.97
C GLY A 287 -24.09 3.88 4.76
N LYS A 288 -23.94 4.92 5.58
CA LYS A 288 -24.74 6.15 5.48
C LYS A 288 -23.81 7.36 5.42
N LEU A 289 -24.28 8.40 4.74
CA LEU A 289 -23.64 9.71 4.78
C LEU A 289 -23.67 10.24 6.23
N LEU A 290 -22.50 10.45 6.81
CA LEU A 290 -22.34 11.13 8.09
C LEU A 290 -22.31 12.65 7.83
N ARG A 291 -23.15 13.39 8.55
CA ARG A 291 -23.24 14.85 8.42
C ARG A 291 -22.81 15.49 9.73
N GLY A 292 -21.75 16.30 9.67
CA GLY A 292 -21.23 17.04 10.82
C GLY A 292 -20.72 16.15 11.96
N ARG A 293 -20.56 16.80 13.12
CA ARG A 293 -20.18 16.15 14.38
C ARG A 293 -21.20 15.09 14.80
N ARG A 294 -20.72 14.01 15.40
CA ARG A 294 -21.52 12.98 16.06
C ARG A 294 -21.17 12.99 17.55
N ASP A 295 -22.17 13.10 18.40
CA ASP A 295 -21.97 13.10 19.84
C ASP A 295 -21.82 11.68 20.40
N ASP A 296 -21.16 11.58 21.55
CA ASP A 296 -21.01 10.32 22.26
C ASP A 296 -22.33 9.93 22.94
N PRO A 297 -23.01 8.86 22.51
CA PRO A 297 -24.31 8.47 23.07
C PRO A 297 -24.23 8.06 24.54
N ARG A 298 -23.03 7.74 25.05
CA ARG A 298 -22.82 7.33 26.44
C ARG A 298 -22.84 8.52 27.40
N ALA A 299 -22.51 9.72 26.92
CA ALA A 299 -22.55 10.93 27.73
C ALA A 299 -24.00 11.32 28.13
N ALA A 300 -24.98 10.95 27.30
CA ALA A 300 -26.40 11.14 27.61
C ALA A 300 -26.94 10.06 28.57
N ALA A 301 -26.40 8.84 28.50
CA ALA A 301 -26.80 7.72 29.37
C ALA A 301 -26.19 7.78 30.79
N ALA A 302 -25.19 8.64 31.00
CA ALA A 302 -24.53 8.87 32.29
C ALA A 302 -25.19 9.96 33.15
N LYS A 303 -26.29 10.56 32.66
CA LYS A 303 -27.15 11.50 33.39
C LYS A 303 -28.43 10.80 33.83
#